data_AF-W4PJT5-F1
#
_entry.id   AF-W4PJT5-F1
#
_cell.length_a   1.000
_cell.length_b   1.000
_cell.length_c   1.000
_cell.angle_alpha   90.00
_cell.angle_beta   90.00
_cell.angle_gamma   90.00
#
_symmetry.space_group_name_H-M   'P 1'
#
loop_
_entity.id
_entity.type
_entity.pdbx_description
1 polymer ?
#
loop_
_entity_poly.entity_id
_entity_poly.type
_entity_poly.pdbx_seq_one_letter_code
_entity_poly.pdbx_strand_id
1 'polypeptide(L)'
;MKKKILLIDDKSAIGKVASAYLAENYDLIYVENPLMAMEWLEQGNRPDLIISDLYMPHMTGDVFLKRIKEDEALRTIPFVILSSEEDADRKIELLAEGAADYILKPFDPLELKIRVKKVIG
;
A
#
# COMPACT_ATOMS: atom_id res chain seq x y z
N MET A 1 6.54 -17.25 -10.25
CA MET A 1 5.88 -17.04 -8.94
C MET A 1 5.06 -15.76 -9.03
N LYS A 2 3.92 -15.70 -8.34
CA LYS A 2 3.13 -14.46 -8.26
C LYS A 2 3.91 -13.43 -7.45
N LYS A 3 3.82 -12.16 -7.83
CA LYS A 3 4.38 -11.06 -7.01
C LYS A 3 3.52 -10.88 -5.76
N LYS A 4 4.16 -10.58 -4.64
CA LYS A 4 3.53 -10.45 -3.34
C LYS A 4 3.17 -8.99 -3.06
N ILE A 5 1.95 -8.73 -2.63
CA ILE A 5 1.48 -7.39 -2.26
C ILE A 5 1.11 -7.39 -0.78
N LEU A 6 1.67 -6.47 -0.02
CA LEU A 6 1.23 -6.18 1.35
C LEU A 6 0.22 -5.04 1.30
N LEU A 7 -1.02 -5.33 1.68
CA LEU A 7 -2.13 -4.37 1.74
C LEU A 7 -2.45 -4.04 3.20
N ILE A 8 -2.49 -2.75 3.52
CA ILE A 8 -2.78 -2.23 4.85
C ILE A 8 -3.99 -1.31 4.76
N ASP A 9 -5.07 -1.66 5.47
CA ASP A 9 -6.29 -0.85 5.58
C ASP A 9 -7.06 -1.26 6.84
N ASP A 10 -7.57 -0.32 7.62
CA ASP A 10 -8.36 -0.64 8.83
C ASP A 10 -9.78 -1.11 8.50
N LYS A 11 -10.21 -0.96 7.24
CA LYS A 11 -11.53 -1.41 6.76
C LYS A 11 -11.38 -2.73 6.01
N SER A 12 -11.76 -3.82 6.67
CA SER A 12 -11.78 -5.18 6.07
C SER A 12 -12.53 -5.31 4.74
N ALA A 13 -13.49 -4.43 4.46
CA ALA A 13 -14.16 -4.35 3.16
C ALA A 13 -13.19 -4.04 2.01
N ILE A 14 -12.21 -3.15 2.22
CA ILE A 14 -11.18 -2.82 1.22
C ILE A 14 -10.29 -4.03 0.95
N GLY A 15 -9.86 -4.72 2.01
CA GLY A 15 -9.10 -5.97 1.91
C GLY A 15 -9.81 -7.03 1.07
N LYS A 16 -11.12 -7.22 1.29
CA LYS A 16 -11.96 -8.15 0.51
C LYS A 16 -12.06 -7.77 -0.96
N VAL A 17 -12.32 -6.48 -1.25
CA VAL A 17 -12.40 -5.99 -2.63
C VAL A 17 -11.06 -6.16 -3.32
N ALA A 18 -9.97 -5.67 -2.75
CA ALA A 18 -8.64 -5.81 -3.36
C ALA A 18 -8.28 -7.28 -3.61
N SER A 19 -8.57 -8.18 -2.66
CA SER A 19 -8.35 -9.62 -2.82
C SER A 19 -9.12 -10.21 -4.00
N ALA A 20 -10.39 -9.84 -4.17
CA ALA A 20 -11.22 -10.35 -5.27
C ALA A 20 -10.66 -10.02 -6.67
N TYR A 21 -9.97 -8.88 -6.83
CA TYR A 21 -9.48 -8.42 -8.13
C TYR A 21 -7.97 -8.67 -8.35
N LEU A 22 -7.18 -8.75 -7.29
CA LEU A 22 -5.72 -8.90 -7.38
C LEU A 22 -5.25 -10.34 -7.16
N ALA A 23 -5.97 -11.18 -6.41
CA ALA A 23 -5.51 -12.53 -6.04
C ALA A 23 -5.30 -13.48 -7.23
N GLU A 24 -5.95 -13.21 -8.36
CA GLU A 24 -5.72 -13.96 -9.61
C GLU A 24 -4.24 -13.86 -10.05
N ASN A 25 -3.61 -12.69 -9.91
CA ASN A 25 -2.28 -12.40 -10.46
C ASN A 25 -1.20 -12.20 -9.39
N TYR A 26 -1.61 -11.92 -8.15
CA TYR A 26 -0.72 -11.55 -7.05
C TYR A 26 -1.03 -12.36 -5.80
N ASP A 27 0.00 -12.55 -4.95
CA ASP A 27 -0.17 -13.12 -3.62
C ASP A 27 -0.42 -11.97 -2.64
N LEU A 28 -1.66 -11.82 -2.18
CA LEU A 28 -2.05 -10.72 -1.30
C LEU A 28 -1.87 -11.10 0.17
N ILE A 29 -1.14 -10.26 0.91
CA ILE A 29 -1.07 -10.29 2.37
C ILE A 29 -1.82 -9.06 2.88
N TYR A 30 -2.92 -9.26 3.60
CA TYR A 30 -3.72 -8.18 4.16
C TYR A 30 -3.47 -8.09 5.67
N VAL A 31 -3.28 -6.87 6.17
CA VAL A 31 -3.22 -6.54 7.60
C VAL A 31 -4.02 -5.27 7.88
N GLU A 32 -4.52 -5.12 9.10
CA GLU A 32 -5.49 -4.07 9.44
C GLU A 32 -4.85 -2.76 9.93
N ASN A 33 -3.53 -2.76 10.16
CA ASN A 33 -2.82 -1.56 10.61
C ASN A 33 -1.32 -1.64 10.29
N PRO A 34 -0.61 -0.49 10.30
CA PRO A 34 0.82 -0.45 10.00
C PRO A 34 1.73 -1.19 10.98
N LEU A 35 1.32 -1.37 12.24
CA LEU A 35 2.14 -2.08 13.23
C LEU A 35 2.26 -3.56 12.87
N MET A 36 1.15 -4.19 12.48
CA MET A 36 1.16 -5.57 11.96
C MET A 36 1.98 -5.70 10.68
N ALA A 37 1.94 -4.68 9.80
CA ALA A 37 2.77 -4.64 8.60
C ALA A 37 4.26 -4.59 8.96
N MET A 38 4.65 -3.73 9.90
CA MET A 38 6.03 -3.63 10.40
C MET A 38 6.50 -4.93 11.03
N GLU A 39 5.72 -5.53 11.94
CA GLU A 39 6.05 -6.82 12.54
C GLU A 39 6.27 -7.90 11.47
N TRP A 40 5.42 -7.94 10.45
CA TRP A 40 5.56 -8.88 9.35
C TRP A 40 6.83 -8.64 8.51
N LEU A 41 7.21 -7.39 8.26
CA LEU A 41 8.44 -7.02 7.56
C LEU A 41 9.69 -7.32 8.39
N GLU A 42 9.64 -7.10 9.71
CA GLU A 42 10.71 -7.36 10.68
C GLU A 42 11.01 -8.86 10.83
N GLN A 43 10.02 -9.72 10.61
CA GLN A 43 10.19 -11.18 10.51
C GLN A 43 10.98 -11.62 9.25
N GLY A 44 11.47 -10.68 8.43
CA GLY A 44 12.26 -10.95 7.23
C GLY A 44 11.42 -11.15 5.98
N ASN A 45 10.10 -10.99 6.05
CA ASN A 45 9.26 -11.05 4.86
C ASN A 45 9.47 -9.82 3.97
N ARG A 46 9.41 -10.01 2.65
CA ARG A 46 9.53 -8.92 1.68
C ARG A 46 8.38 -8.99 0.67
N PRO A 47 7.57 -7.94 0.53
CA PRO A 47 6.60 -7.79 -0.55
C PRO A 47 7.27 -7.12 -1.76
N ASP A 48 6.69 -7.34 -2.93
CA ASP A 48 7.05 -6.61 -4.15
C ASP A 48 6.39 -5.22 -4.21
N LEU A 49 5.28 -5.03 -3.48
CA LEU A 49 4.54 -3.77 -3.38
C LEU A 49 3.88 -3.63 -2.00
N ILE A 50 3.90 -2.42 -1.46
CA ILE A 50 3.06 -2.01 -0.34
C ILE A 50 1.92 -1.13 -0.86
N ILE A 51 0.68 -1.43 -0.47
CA ILE A 51 -0.49 -0.57 -0.66
C ILE A 51 -1.00 -0.23 0.74
N SER A 52 -1.06 1.05 1.09
CA SER A 52 -1.48 1.50 2.42
C SER A 52 -2.59 2.53 2.33
N ASP A 53 -3.57 2.44 3.22
CA ASP A 53 -4.40 3.59 3.52
C ASP A 53 -3.57 4.72 4.16
N LEU A 54 -4.09 5.96 4.12
CA LEU A 54 -3.45 7.11 4.75
C LEU A 54 -3.86 7.28 6.21
N TYR A 55 -5.12 7.02 6.55
CA TYR A 55 -5.69 7.37 7.84
C TYR A 55 -6.15 6.12 8.58
N MET A 56 -5.22 5.54 9.35
CA MET A 56 -5.47 4.37 10.18
C MET A 56 -5.19 4.66 11.65
N PRO A 57 -5.77 3.88 12.58
CA PRO A 57 -5.38 3.92 13.99
C PRO A 57 -3.88 3.66 14.19
N HIS A 58 -3.35 4.17 15.30
CA HIS A 58 -1.95 4.02 15.76
C HIS A 58 -0.88 4.74 14.94
N MET A 59 -0.90 4.60 13.62
CA MET A 59 0.08 5.19 12.71
C MET A 59 -0.59 5.52 11.37
N THR A 60 -0.35 6.72 10.88
CA THR A 60 -0.83 7.18 9.57
C THR A 60 0.08 6.66 8.45
N GLY A 61 -0.47 6.56 7.24
CA GLY A 61 0.21 6.00 6.08
C GLY A 61 1.42 6.81 5.61
N ASP A 62 1.46 8.11 5.88
CA ASP A 62 2.60 8.99 5.60
C ASP A 62 3.79 8.71 6.54
N VAL A 63 3.51 8.54 7.84
CA VAL A 63 4.51 8.12 8.82
C VAL A 63 5.05 6.73 8.46
N PHE A 64 4.17 5.82 8.04
CA PHE A 64 4.56 4.49 7.60
C PHE A 64 5.40 4.55 6.31
N LEU A 65 4.98 5.32 5.30
CA LEU A 65 5.75 5.57 4.07
C LEU A 65 7.16 6.04 4.42
N LYS A 66 7.28 7.10 5.24
CA LYS A 66 8.58 7.64 5.67
C LYS A 66 9.45 6.57 6.32
N ARG A 67 8.87 5.76 7.22
CA ARG A 67 9.59 4.66 7.89
C ARG A 67 10.13 3.63 6.89
N ILE A 68 9.32 3.25 5.89
CA ILE A 68 9.75 2.33 4.83
C ILE A 68 10.87 2.93 3.97
N LYS A 69 10.79 4.23 3.67
CA LYS A 69 11.80 4.91 2.83
C LYS A 69 13.10 5.23 3.54
N GLU A 70 13.09 5.36 4.86
CA GLU A 70 14.29 5.55 5.69
C GLU A 70 15.03 4.23 5.98
N ASP A 71 14.35 3.08 5.92
CA ASP A 71 14.97 1.77 6.15
C ASP A 71 15.72 1.27 4.91
N GLU A 72 17.03 1.01 5.05
CA GLU A 72 17.87 0.61 3.94
C GLU A 72 17.44 -0.69 3.24
N ALA A 73 16.83 -1.61 3.98
CA ALA A 73 16.39 -2.91 3.47
C ALA A 73 14.98 -2.86 2.87
N LEU A 74 14.21 -1.79 3.10
CA LEU A 74 12.82 -1.65 2.67
C LEU A 74 12.61 -0.52 1.65
N ARG A 75 13.49 0.49 1.59
CA ARG A 75 13.32 1.71 0.79
C ARG A 75 13.07 1.48 -0.70
N THR A 76 13.55 0.36 -1.24
CA THR A 76 13.38 -0.02 -2.65
C THR A 76 11.99 -0.57 -2.96
N ILE A 77 11.21 -0.96 -1.94
CA ILE A 77 9.87 -1.46 -2.12
C ILE A 77 8.98 -0.28 -2.57
N PRO A 78 8.28 -0.39 -3.71
CA PRO A 78 7.33 0.62 -4.12
C PRO A 78 6.16 0.68 -3.12
N PHE A 79 5.68 1.89 -2.89
CA PHE A 79 4.65 2.16 -1.89
C PHE A 79 3.53 2.97 -2.54
N VAL A 80 2.32 2.45 -2.56
CA VAL A 80 1.15 3.10 -3.13
C VAL A 80 0.23 3.52 -2.00
N ILE A 81 -0.21 4.78 -2.01
CA ILE A 81 -1.24 5.27 -1.10
C ILE A 81 -2.61 4.99 -1.74
N LEU A 82 -3.54 4.43 -0.96
CA LEU A 82 -4.92 4.17 -1.36
C LEU A 82 -5.86 4.80 -0.32
N SER A 83 -6.30 6.04 -0.54
CA SER A 83 -6.96 6.85 0.50
C SER A 83 -8.20 7.61 0.01
N SER A 84 -9.09 7.99 0.91
CA SER A 84 -10.21 8.93 0.67
C SER A 84 -9.80 10.40 0.74
N GLU A 85 -8.53 10.72 1.02
CA GLU A 85 -8.04 12.09 1.02
C GLU A 85 -8.01 12.68 -0.39
N GLU A 86 -8.76 13.76 -0.60
CA GLU A 86 -8.95 14.41 -1.91
C GLU A 86 -8.05 15.64 -2.11
N ASP A 87 -7.39 16.11 -1.04
CA ASP A 87 -6.50 17.26 -1.12
C ASP A 87 -5.32 16.99 -2.07
N ALA A 88 -5.26 17.82 -3.13
CA ALA A 88 -4.24 17.72 -4.15
C ALA A 88 -2.84 18.05 -3.62
N ASP A 89 -2.72 19.00 -2.68
CA ASP A 89 -1.44 19.36 -2.07
C ASP A 89 -0.93 18.20 -1.23
N ARG A 90 -1.82 17.55 -0.47
CA ARG A 90 -1.48 16.37 0.32
C ARG A 90 -1.03 15.20 -0.55
N LYS A 91 -1.70 14.98 -1.68
CA LYS A 91 -1.27 13.98 -2.67
C LYS A 91 0.11 14.30 -3.25
N ILE A 92 0.37 15.55 -3.61
CA ILE A 92 1.65 15.98 -4.18
C ILE A 92 2.78 15.78 -3.16
N GLU A 93 2.54 16.12 -1.90
CA GLU A 93 3.48 15.92 -0.80
C GLU A 93 3.89 14.45 -0.67
N LEU A 94 2.92 13.53 -0.58
CA LEU A 94 3.21 12.10 -0.42
C LEU A 94 3.98 11.49 -1.61
N LEU A 95 3.67 11.97 -2.83
CA LEU A 95 4.44 11.58 -4.02
C LEU A 95 5.88 12.11 -3.95
N ALA A 96 6.08 13.33 -3.48
CA ALA A 96 7.41 13.91 -3.28
C ALA A 96 8.20 13.20 -2.17
N GLU A 97 7.53 12.66 -1.16
CA GLU A 97 8.11 11.84 -0.08
C GLU A 97 8.44 10.40 -0.51
N GLY A 98 8.11 10.01 -1.75
CA GLY A 98 8.53 8.74 -2.35
C GLY A 98 7.42 7.69 -2.50
N ALA A 99 6.15 8.06 -2.35
CA ALA A 99 5.06 7.22 -2.82
C ALA A 99 5.17 7.02 -4.34
N ALA A 100 5.03 5.77 -4.79
CA ALA A 100 5.12 5.39 -6.19
C ALA A 100 3.83 5.73 -6.98
N ASP A 101 2.68 5.71 -6.32
CA ASP A 101 1.40 6.19 -6.87
C ASP A 101 0.45 6.55 -5.72
N TYR A 102 -0.64 7.22 -6.06
CA TYR A 102 -1.72 7.61 -5.16
C TYR A 102 -3.07 7.36 -5.83
N ILE A 103 -3.91 6.56 -5.19
CA ILE A 103 -5.22 6.13 -5.70
C ILE A 103 -6.30 6.62 -4.72
N LEU A 104 -7.30 7.32 -5.26
CA LEU A 104 -8.40 7.87 -4.47
C LEU A 104 -9.50 6.81 -4.25
N LYS A 105 -10.08 6.78 -3.05
CA LYS A 105 -11.30 6.03 -2.71
C LYS A 105 -12.53 6.93 -2.86
N PRO A 106 -13.65 6.44 -3.42
CA PRO A 106 -13.84 5.10 -3.98
C PRO A 106 -13.05 4.93 -5.29
N PHE A 107 -12.52 3.72 -5.51
CA PHE A 107 -11.75 3.38 -6.71
C PHE A 107 -12.49 2.36 -7.57
N ASP A 108 -12.24 2.40 -8.87
CA ASP A 108 -12.58 1.30 -9.76
C ASP A 108 -11.59 0.15 -9.53
N PRO A 109 -12.05 -1.08 -9.23
CA PRO A 109 -11.14 -2.22 -9.05
C PRO A 109 -10.27 -2.55 -10.28
N LEU A 110 -10.73 -2.24 -11.49
CA LEU A 110 -9.93 -2.36 -12.71
C LEU A 110 -8.86 -1.27 -12.79
N GLU A 111 -9.14 -0.05 -12.33
CA GLU A 111 -8.10 0.98 -12.18
C GLU A 111 -7.03 0.49 -11.20
N LEU A 112 -7.41 -0.03 -10.04
CA LEU A 112 -6.47 -0.58 -9.06
C LEU A 112 -5.57 -1.65 -9.70
N LYS A 113 -6.15 -2.59 -10.46
CA LYS A 113 -5.39 -3.65 -11.17
C LYS A 113 -4.38 -3.07 -12.16
N ILE A 114 -4.76 -2.04 -12.93
CA ILE A 114 -3.87 -1.38 -13.90
C ILE A 114 -2.75 -0.62 -13.19
N ARG A 115 -3.08 0.13 -12.14
CA ARG A 115 -2.12 0.91 -11.33
C ARG A 115 -1.07 0.00 -10.69
N VAL A 116 -1.52 -1.06 -10.02
CA VAL A 116 -0.64 -2.08 -9.43
C VAL A 116 0.27 -2.68 -10.50
N LYS A 117 -0.28 -3.07 -11.66
CA LYS A 117 0.52 -3.59 -12.76
C LYS A 117 1.60 -2.60 -13.20
N LYS A 118 1.27 -1.32 -13.40
CA LYS A 118 2.24 -0.30 -13.81
C LYS A 118 3.41 -0.12 -12.82
N VAL A 119 3.14 -0.27 -11.52
CA VAL A 119 4.15 -0.06 -10.48
C VAL A 119 5.08 -1.27 -10.33
N ILE A 120 4.55 -2.49 -10.45
CA ILE A 120 5.30 -3.73 -10.19
C ILE A 120 5.24 -4.73 -11.34
N GLY A 121 5.06 -4.34 -12.59
CA GLY A 121 4.82 -5.27 -13.70
C GLY A 121 5.15 -4.70 -15.06
#